data_AF-A0A7Y5D619-F1
#
_entry.id   AF-A0A7Y5D619-F1
#
_cell.length_a   1.000
_cell.length_b   1.000
_cell.length_c   1.000
_cell.angle_alpha   90.00
_cell.angle_beta   90.00
_cell.angle_gamma   90.00
#
_symmetry.space_group_name_H-M   'P 1'
#
loop_
_entity.id
_entity.type
_entity.pdbx_description
1 polymer ?
#
loop_
_entity_poly.entity_id
_entity_poly.type
_entity_poly.pdbx_seq_one_letter_code
_entity_poly.pdbx_strand_id
1 'polypeptide(L)'
;MSTLSNKDQAALASRGIFVTTRLSESEIGLTPVGISWLLNYLHSSGKIGSSLNLKLLKDVAKFQAMKNAWRELRFMAVPIPVYSTNYFQLTFYLEGSPPRAFLAFSPSISSIPEIFDVPHMQEGVFKTRNDQIVQIMFSAIEVEQLSKGNRLAADVSGQQI
;
A
#
# COMPACT_ATOMS: atom_id res chain seq x y z
N MET A 1 9.28 -9.24 23.57
CA MET A 1 8.50 -8.57 22.51
C MET A 1 9.07 -8.97 21.16
N SER A 2 8.25 -9.42 20.20
CA SER A 2 8.76 -9.73 18.87
C SER A 2 9.16 -8.42 18.16
N THR A 3 10.37 -8.35 17.63
CA THR A 3 10.87 -7.23 16.81
C THR A 3 11.21 -7.71 15.41
N LEU A 4 11.27 -6.80 14.43
CA LEU A 4 11.81 -7.13 13.10
C LEU A 4 13.34 -7.31 13.21
N SER A 5 13.88 -8.38 12.63
CA SER A 5 15.32 -8.52 12.50
C SER A 5 15.87 -7.55 11.44
N ASN A 6 17.16 -7.23 11.47
CA ASN A 6 17.80 -6.41 10.42
C ASN A 6 17.58 -7.02 9.02
N LYS A 7 17.56 -8.35 8.93
CA LYS A 7 17.26 -9.07 7.68
C LYS A 7 15.82 -8.83 7.22
N ASP A 8 14.86 -8.89 8.14
CA ASP A 8 13.46 -8.61 7.81
C ASP A 8 13.29 -7.15 7.37
N GLN A 9 13.93 -6.19 8.06
CA GLN A 9 13.89 -4.77 7.70
C GLN A 9 14.48 -4.50 6.32
N ALA A 10 15.66 -5.05 6.02
CA ALA A 10 16.29 -4.91 4.71
C ALA A 10 15.42 -5.51 3.59
N ALA A 11 14.83 -6.67 3.84
CA ALA A 11 13.95 -7.34 2.89
C ALA A 11 12.60 -6.64 2.71
N LEU A 12 12.09 -5.92 3.72
CA LEU A 12 10.91 -5.07 3.58
C LEU A 12 11.25 -3.79 2.81
N ALA A 13 12.38 -3.15 3.12
CA ALA A 13 12.83 -1.94 2.46
C ALA A 13 13.06 -2.18 0.95
N SER A 14 13.68 -3.30 0.56
CA SER A 14 13.84 -3.66 -0.86
C SER A 14 12.51 -3.90 -1.59
N ARG A 15 11.45 -4.20 -0.84
CA ARG A 15 10.08 -4.35 -1.34
C ARG A 15 9.27 -3.05 -1.25
N GLY A 16 9.85 -1.93 -0.83
CA GLY A 16 9.14 -0.66 -0.67
C GLY A 16 8.22 -0.60 0.55
N ILE A 17 8.54 -1.35 1.61
CA ILE A 17 7.85 -1.31 2.91
C ILE A 17 8.85 -0.81 3.96
N PHE A 18 8.54 0.30 4.60
CA PHE A 18 9.37 0.90 5.65
C PHE A 18 8.66 0.80 6.98
N VAL A 19 9.38 0.39 8.03
CA VAL A 19 8.81 0.22 9.36
C VAL A 19 9.69 0.93 10.37
N THR A 20 9.15 1.95 11.01
CA THR A 20 9.82 2.68 12.09
C THR A 20 9.01 2.47 13.37
N THR A 21 9.67 2.04 14.44
CA THR A 21 9.02 1.89 15.75
C THR A 21 9.53 3.00 16.67
N ARG A 22 8.63 3.88 17.11
CA ARG A 22 8.95 4.95 18.08
C ARG A 22 8.12 4.74 19.33
N LEU A 23 8.76 4.52 20.48
CA LEU A 23 8.14 4.41 21.82
C LEU A 23 6.79 3.67 21.88
N SER A 24 5.68 4.36 21.61
CA SER A 24 4.29 3.87 21.68
C SER A 24 3.60 3.64 20.32
N GLU A 25 4.21 4.03 19.19
CA GLU A 25 3.59 3.98 17.86
C GLU A 25 4.50 3.28 16.84
N SER A 26 3.87 2.52 15.94
CA SER A 26 4.54 1.96 14.77
C SER A 26 4.13 2.73 13.53
N GLU A 27 5.11 3.31 12.86
CA GLU A 27 4.96 3.98 11.57
C GLU A 27 5.30 2.98 10.46
N ILE A 28 4.41 2.83 9.49
CA ILE A 28 4.54 1.90 8.36
C ILE A 28 4.34 2.68 7.06
N GLY A 29 5.42 2.88 6.32
CA GLY A 29 5.40 3.47 4.99
C GLY A 29 5.28 2.41 3.90
N LEU A 30 4.37 2.59 2.96
CA LEU A 30 4.11 1.69 1.84
C LEU A 30 4.22 2.43 0.51
N THR A 31 5.14 2.02 -0.35
CA THR A 31 5.13 2.47 -1.76
C THR A 31 4.15 1.63 -2.58
N PRO A 32 3.83 1.98 -3.85
CA PRO A 32 3.06 1.11 -4.72
C PRO A 32 3.65 -0.30 -4.84
N VAL A 33 4.98 -0.41 -4.85
CA VAL A 33 5.66 -1.71 -4.85
C VAL A 33 5.40 -2.45 -3.54
N GLY A 34 5.47 -1.77 -2.40
CA GLY A 34 5.17 -2.36 -1.08
C GLY A 34 3.74 -2.86 -0.96
N ILE A 35 2.79 -2.10 -1.49
CA ILE A 35 1.38 -2.49 -1.57
C ILE A 35 1.23 -3.71 -2.49
N SER A 36 1.92 -3.74 -3.63
CA SER A 36 1.89 -4.87 -4.55
C SER A 36 2.32 -6.16 -3.85
N TRP A 37 3.43 -6.12 -3.10
CA TRP A 37 3.91 -7.23 -2.29
C TRP A 37 2.93 -7.66 -1.20
N LEU A 38 2.40 -6.71 -0.44
CA LEU A 38 1.45 -6.97 0.62
C LEU A 38 0.18 -7.64 0.07
N LEU A 39 -0.40 -7.10 -0.99
CA LEU A 39 -1.65 -7.62 -1.56
C LEU A 39 -1.45 -8.99 -2.22
N ASN A 40 -0.34 -9.20 -2.96
CA ASN A 40 -0.04 -10.50 -3.55
C ASN A 40 0.20 -11.57 -2.47
N TYR A 41 0.86 -11.20 -1.36
CA TYR A 41 0.98 -12.09 -0.20
C TYR A 41 -0.38 -12.45 0.40
N LEU A 42 -1.23 -11.45 0.68
CA LEU A 42 -2.53 -11.67 1.31
C LEU A 42 -3.44 -12.53 0.43
N HIS A 43 -3.38 -12.32 -0.89
CA HIS A 43 -4.12 -13.11 -1.86
C HIS A 43 -3.63 -14.56 -1.91
N SER A 44 -2.32 -14.77 -2.09
CA SER A 44 -1.73 -16.12 -2.23
C SER A 44 -1.82 -16.96 -0.95
N SER A 45 -1.76 -16.32 0.22
CA SER A 45 -1.83 -17.00 1.52
C SER A 45 -3.25 -17.16 2.09
N GLY A 46 -4.27 -16.65 1.40
CA GLY A 46 -5.67 -16.67 1.88
C GLY A 46 -5.90 -15.83 3.14
N LYS A 47 -5.06 -14.81 3.38
CA LYS A 47 -5.05 -14.00 4.61
C LYS A 47 -5.69 -12.62 4.45
N ILE A 48 -6.53 -12.43 3.43
CA ILE A 48 -7.28 -11.18 3.20
C ILE A 48 -8.00 -10.76 4.49
N GLY A 49 -7.92 -9.47 4.85
CA GLY A 49 -8.49 -8.91 6.07
C GLY A 49 -7.58 -9.07 7.30
N SER A 50 -6.33 -9.52 7.13
CA SER A 50 -5.36 -9.56 8.23
C SER A 50 -4.97 -8.15 8.69
N SER A 51 -4.72 -8.00 10.00
CA SER A 51 -4.16 -6.76 10.55
C SER A 51 -2.71 -6.57 10.13
N LEU A 52 -2.36 -5.35 9.74
CA LEU A 52 -1.01 -4.92 9.40
C LEU A 52 -0.15 -4.82 10.66
N ASN A 53 0.27 -5.98 11.16
CA ASN A 53 1.07 -6.13 12.37
C ASN A 53 2.44 -6.73 12.04
N LEU A 54 3.30 -6.80 13.05
CA LEU A 54 4.66 -7.32 12.92
C LEU A 54 4.72 -8.76 12.38
N LYS A 55 3.75 -9.60 12.74
CA LYS A 55 3.68 -10.98 12.24
C LYS A 55 3.44 -10.98 10.73
N LEU A 56 2.48 -10.19 10.25
CA LEU A 56 2.21 -10.04 8.83
C LEU A 56 3.44 -9.49 8.08
N LEU A 57 4.08 -8.46 8.63
CA LEU A 57 5.28 -7.86 8.04
C LEU A 57 6.43 -8.87 7.93
N LYS A 58 6.64 -9.72 8.94
CA LYS A 58 7.62 -10.82 8.88
C LYS A 58 7.27 -11.86 7.82
N ASP A 59 5.99 -12.20 7.69
CA ASP A 59 5.56 -13.14 6.67
C ASP A 59 5.78 -12.57 5.26
N VAL A 60 5.44 -11.29 5.04
CA VAL A 60 5.72 -10.57 3.78
C VAL A 60 7.23 -10.48 3.51
N ALA A 61 8.05 -10.23 4.55
CA ALA A 61 9.51 -10.18 4.42
C ALA A 61 10.11 -11.51 3.92
N LYS A 62 9.44 -12.63 4.19
CA LYS A 62 9.87 -13.99 3.79
C LYS A 62 9.17 -14.49 2.52
N PHE A 63 8.13 -13.80 2.07
CA PHE A 63 7.34 -14.21 0.91
C PHE A 63 8.17 -14.12 -0.37
N GLN A 64 8.10 -15.15 -1.20
CA GLN A 64 8.74 -15.20 -2.51
C GLN A 64 7.69 -15.06 -3.61
N ALA A 65 7.96 -14.21 -4.59
CA ALA A 65 7.09 -14.03 -5.73
C ALA A 65 7.03 -15.32 -6.56
N MET A 66 5.82 -15.84 -6.77
CA MET A 66 5.59 -16.96 -7.68
C MET A 66 5.24 -16.38 -9.05
N LYS A 67 6.10 -16.58 -10.06
CA LYS A 67 5.94 -16.00 -11.41
C LYS A 67 4.53 -16.18 -12.00
N ASN A 68 3.89 -17.32 -11.76
CA ASN A 68 2.59 -17.65 -12.37
C ASN A 68 1.38 -17.18 -11.56
N ALA A 69 1.59 -16.63 -10.35
CA ALA A 69 0.53 -16.15 -9.47
C ALA A 69 0.66 -14.66 -9.13
N TRP A 70 1.73 -14.00 -9.61
CA TRP A 70 1.94 -12.58 -9.38
C TRP A 70 0.96 -11.75 -10.21
N ARG A 71 0.26 -10.84 -9.54
CA ARG A 71 -0.70 -9.94 -10.17
C ARG A 71 -0.16 -8.51 -10.11
N GLU A 72 -0.24 -7.82 -11.24
CA GLU A 72 0.08 -6.40 -11.33
C GLU A 72 -0.81 -5.59 -10.38
N LEU A 73 -0.22 -4.69 -9.61
CA LEU A 73 -0.99 -3.70 -8.87
C LEU A 73 -1.32 -2.53 -9.79
N ARG A 74 -2.60 -2.15 -9.81
CA ARG A 74 -3.09 -0.97 -10.51
C ARG A 74 -3.51 0.08 -9.51
N PHE A 75 -3.08 1.30 -9.75
CA PHE A 75 -3.45 2.50 -8.98
C PHE A 75 -4.07 3.54 -9.91
N MET A 76 -5.13 4.17 -9.44
CA MET A 76 -5.85 5.22 -10.16
C MET A 76 -6.32 6.32 -9.21
N ALA A 77 -6.24 7.56 -9.66
CA ALA A 77 -6.92 8.69 -9.04
C ALA A 77 -8.17 9.01 -9.85
N VAL A 78 -9.34 8.81 -9.25
CA VAL A 78 -10.62 9.10 -9.88
C VAL A 78 -11.06 10.53 -9.53
N PRO A 79 -11.18 11.44 -10.50
CA PRO A 79 -11.66 12.79 -10.23
C PRO A 79 -13.16 12.78 -9.94
N ILE A 80 -13.54 13.48 -8.87
CA ILE A 80 -14.92 13.69 -8.43
C ILE A 80 -15.19 15.20 -8.52
N PRO A 81 -15.88 15.66 -9.57
CA PRO A 81 -16.21 17.08 -9.72
C PRO A 81 -17.26 17.50 -8.69
N VAL A 82 -16.98 18.55 -7.93
CA VAL A 82 -17.88 19.14 -6.94
C VAL A 82 -17.86 20.66 -7.10
N TYR A 83 -18.95 21.21 -7.64
CA TYR A 83 -19.06 22.61 -8.03
C TYR A 83 -17.88 23.05 -8.93
N SER A 84 -17.04 23.96 -8.46
CA SER A 84 -15.87 24.51 -9.16
C SER A 84 -14.56 23.79 -8.82
N THR A 85 -14.59 22.70 -8.06
CA THR A 85 -13.40 21.98 -7.58
C THR A 85 -13.46 20.50 -7.95
N ASN A 86 -12.32 19.91 -8.28
CA ASN A 86 -12.20 18.46 -8.43
C ASN A 86 -11.56 17.89 -7.16
N TYR A 87 -12.22 16.92 -6.55
CA TYR A 87 -11.62 16.06 -5.54
C TYR A 87 -11.14 14.76 -6.18
N PHE A 88 -10.28 14.01 -5.51
CA PHE A 88 -9.78 12.75 -6.00
C PHE A 88 -10.07 11.61 -5.03
N GLN A 89 -10.57 10.50 -5.57
CA GLN A 89 -10.64 9.22 -4.87
C GLN A 89 -9.55 8.29 -5.41
N LEU A 90 -8.61 7.94 -4.54
CA LEU A 90 -7.59 6.95 -4.87
C LEU A 90 -8.19 5.54 -4.79
N THR A 91 -8.00 4.79 -5.86
CA THR A 91 -8.45 3.41 -6.01
C THR A 91 -7.27 2.53 -6.38
N PHE A 92 -7.18 1.34 -5.81
CA PHE A 92 -6.15 0.37 -6.11
C PHE A 92 -6.70 -1.06 -6.15
N TYR A 93 -6.06 -1.92 -6.94
CA TYR A 93 -6.42 -3.33 -7.05
C TYR A 93 -5.31 -4.15 -7.68
N LEU A 94 -5.26 -5.43 -7.33
CA LEU A 94 -4.51 -6.39 -8.13
C LEU A 94 -5.29 -6.72 -9.40
N GLU A 95 -4.60 -6.94 -10.50
CA GLU A 95 -5.23 -7.43 -11.73
C GLU A 95 -6.08 -8.69 -11.46
N GLY A 96 -7.29 -8.71 -12.03
CA GLY A 96 -8.27 -9.78 -11.78
C GLY A 96 -8.87 -9.77 -10.37
N SER A 97 -8.76 -8.68 -9.62
CA SER A 97 -9.48 -8.44 -8.35
C SER A 97 -10.35 -7.18 -8.44
N PRO A 98 -11.46 -7.10 -7.68
CA PRO A 98 -12.28 -5.89 -7.65
C PRO A 98 -11.51 -4.65 -7.15
N PRO A 99 -11.76 -3.46 -7.73
CA PRO A 99 -11.20 -2.20 -7.24
C PRO A 99 -11.52 -1.96 -5.77
N ARG A 100 -10.55 -1.42 -5.04
CA ARG A 100 -10.68 -1.02 -3.65
C ARG A 100 -10.33 0.44 -3.51
N ALA A 101 -11.11 1.18 -2.74
CA ALA A 101 -10.82 2.55 -2.40
C ALA A 101 -10.79 2.68 -0.88
N PHE A 102 -9.98 3.60 -0.39
CA PHE A 102 -10.09 4.05 0.99
C PHE A 102 -11.43 4.80 1.15
N LEU A 103 -12.10 4.60 2.29
CA LEU A 103 -13.42 5.19 2.53
C LEU A 103 -13.37 6.72 2.51
N ALA A 104 -12.31 7.29 3.07
CA ALA A 104 -12.03 8.72 3.05
C ALA A 104 -10.53 8.94 3.31
N PHE A 105 -10.02 10.06 2.82
CA PHE A 105 -8.72 10.60 3.23
C PHE A 105 -8.96 11.88 4.01
N SER A 106 -8.10 12.16 4.99
CA SER A 106 -8.10 13.41 5.72
C SER A 106 -6.73 14.07 5.58
N PRO A 107 -6.63 15.29 5.02
CA PRO A 107 -7.72 16.12 4.50
C PRO A 107 -8.27 15.63 3.14
N SER A 108 -9.38 16.23 2.67
CA SER A 108 -9.92 15.99 1.34
C SER A 108 -8.85 16.23 0.27
N ILE A 109 -8.65 15.25 -0.61
CA ILE A 109 -7.62 15.30 -1.65
C ILE A 109 -8.15 16.12 -2.83
N SER A 110 -7.80 17.40 -2.91
CA SER A 110 -7.96 18.25 -4.11
C SER A 110 -6.73 18.21 -5.03
N SER A 111 -5.63 17.64 -4.55
CA SER A 111 -4.40 17.37 -5.29
C SER A 111 -3.76 16.10 -4.74
N ILE A 112 -3.27 15.20 -5.59
CA ILE A 112 -2.63 13.96 -5.14
C ILE A 112 -1.31 14.30 -4.42
N PRO A 113 -1.16 13.99 -3.12
CA PRO A 113 0.09 14.26 -2.41
C PRO A 113 1.10 13.13 -2.64
N GLU A 114 2.37 13.40 -2.38
CA GLU A 114 3.42 12.36 -2.34
C GLU A 114 3.21 11.41 -1.17
N ILE A 115 2.63 11.88 -0.05
CA ILE A 115 2.37 11.07 1.14
C ILE A 115 0.95 11.32 1.61
N PHE A 116 0.23 10.24 1.93
CA PHE A 116 -1.08 10.32 2.58
C PHE A 116 -1.22 9.25 3.66
N ASP A 117 -1.87 9.64 4.74
CA ASP A 117 -2.17 8.73 5.83
C ASP A 117 -3.35 7.84 5.44
N VAL A 118 -3.18 6.54 5.65
CA VAL A 118 -4.24 5.54 5.56
C VAL A 118 -5.03 5.61 6.87
N PRO A 119 -6.34 5.90 6.82
CA PRO A 119 -7.14 5.94 8.02
C PRO A 119 -7.15 4.58 8.73
N HIS A 120 -7.50 4.60 10.01
CA HIS A 120 -7.82 3.37 10.72
C HIS A 120 -8.99 2.64 10.04
N MET A 121 -8.77 1.38 9.67
CA MET A 121 -9.74 0.55 8.94
C MET A 121 -9.84 -0.83 9.57
N GLN A 122 -11.03 -1.15 10.08
CA GLN A 122 -11.37 -2.47 10.63
C GLN A 122 -11.84 -3.48 9.56
N GLU A 123 -12.13 -2.97 8.36
CA GLU A 123 -12.57 -3.73 7.19
C GLU A 123 -11.74 -3.33 5.98
N GLY A 124 -11.51 -4.25 5.05
CA GLY A 124 -10.69 -4.03 3.87
C GLY A 124 -9.77 -5.21 3.56
N VAL A 125 -8.85 -5.02 2.61
CA VAL A 125 -7.91 -6.07 2.21
C VAL A 125 -6.86 -6.34 3.29
N PHE A 126 -6.50 -5.32 4.06
CA PHE A 126 -5.77 -5.42 5.31
C PHE A 126 -6.36 -4.41 6.31
N LYS A 127 -6.23 -4.70 7.60
CA LYS A 127 -6.71 -3.83 8.68
C LYS A 127 -5.57 -3.01 9.24
N THR A 128 -5.78 -1.72 9.46
CA THR A 128 -4.85 -0.86 10.19
C THR A 128 -5.32 -0.74 11.64
N ARG A 129 -4.42 -0.46 12.59
CA ARG A 129 -4.75 -0.35 14.02
C ARG A 129 -4.58 1.10 14.50
N ASN A 130 -5.25 1.46 15.59
CA ASN A 130 -5.20 2.81 16.17
C ASN A 130 -3.84 3.19 16.78
N ASP A 131 -2.98 2.21 17.08
CA ASP A 131 -1.62 2.39 17.60
C ASP A 131 -0.58 2.47 16.46
N GLN A 132 -1.01 2.73 15.23
CA GLN A 132 -0.17 2.71 14.04
C GLN A 132 -0.46 3.91 13.14
N ILE A 133 0.61 4.49 12.61
CA ILE A 133 0.55 5.44 11.52
C ILE A 133 0.91 4.66 10.26
N VAL A 134 -0.02 4.56 9.30
CA VAL A 134 0.21 3.87 8.03
C VAL A 134 0.16 4.90 6.92
N GLN A 135 1.20 4.97 6.12
CA GLN A 135 1.35 5.95 5.06
C GLN A 135 1.54 5.27 3.73
N ILE A 136 0.96 5.87 2.68
CA ILE A 136 1.28 5.50 1.32
C ILE A 136 2.12 6.61 0.69
N MET A 137 3.20 6.20 0.03
CA MET A 137 4.22 7.09 -0.50
C MET A 137 4.35 6.92 -2.01
N PHE A 138 4.14 8.00 -2.76
CA PHE A 138 4.37 8.10 -4.19
C PHE A 138 5.61 8.97 -4.47
N SER A 139 6.33 8.65 -5.53
CA SER A 139 7.32 9.54 -6.12
C SER A 139 6.64 10.71 -6.85
N ALA A 140 7.37 11.81 -7.06
CA ALA A 140 6.87 12.96 -7.82
C ALA A 140 6.34 12.59 -9.23
N ILE A 141 6.99 11.63 -9.89
CA ILE A 141 6.57 11.14 -11.22
C ILE A 141 5.23 10.40 -11.12
N GLU A 142 5.05 9.55 -10.10
CA GLU A 142 3.80 8.82 -9.87
C GLU A 142 2.65 9.79 -9.54
N VAL A 143 2.92 10.81 -8.73
CA VAL A 143 1.96 11.88 -8.44
C VAL A 143 1.53 12.61 -9.70
N GLU A 144 2.48 12.99 -10.57
CA GLU A 144 2.19 13.65 -11.84
C GLU A 144 1.33 12.77 -12.75
N GLN A 145 1.65 11.48 -12.85
CA GLN A 145 0.89 10.52 -13.65
C GLN A 145 -0.55 10.36 -13.12
N LEU A 146 -0.72 10.16 -11.81
CA LEU A 146 -2.04 10.05 -11.20
C LEU A 146 -2.86 11.33 -11.38
N SER A 147 -2.23 12.50 -11.22
CA SER A 147 -2.89 13.80 -11.38
C SER A 147 -3.39 14.05 -12.81
N LYS A 148 -2.76 13.42 -13.81
CA LYS A 148 -3.20 13.42 -15.22
C LYS A 148 -4.27 12.37 -15.53
N GLY A 149 -4.71 11.59 -14.54
CA GLY A 149 -5.66 10.49 -14.72
C GLY A 149 -5.03 9.22 -15.29
N ASN A 150 -3.69 9.14 -15.34
CA ASN A 150 -3.01 7.93 -15.81
C ASN A 150 -3.08 6.83 -14.75
N ARG A 151 -3.08 5.58 -15.22
CA ARG A 151 -2.99 4.40 -14.37
C ARG A 151 -1.53 4.10 -14.05
N LEU A 152 -1.22 3.98 -12.77
CA LEU A 152 0.06 3.42 -12.32
C LEU A 152 -0.04 1.90 -12.31
N ALA A 153 1.03 1.25 -12.77
CA ALA A 153 1.21 -0.19 -12.71
C ALA A 153 2.48 -0.50 -11.92
N ALA A 154 2.36 -1.27 -10.84
CA ALA A 154 3.51 -1.80 -10.12
C ALA A 154 3.57 -3.31 -10.34
N ASP A 155 4.50 -3.73 -11.20
CA ASP A 155 4.86 -5.12 -11.44
C ASP A 155 6.26 -5.41 -10.88
N VAL A 156 6.39 -6.56 -10.22
CA VAL A 156 7.64 -7.02 -9.60
C VAL A 156 8.30 -8.10 -10.46
N SER A 157 7.67 -8.50 -11.58
CA SER A 157 8.16 -9.53 -12.49
C SER A 157 9.54 -9.24 -13.13
N GLY A 158 10.04 -8.00 -13.04
CA GLY A 158 11.37 -7.57 -13.49
C GLY A 158 12.47 -7.56 -12.42
N GLN A 159 12.16 -7.74 -11.13
CA GLN A 159 13.18 -7.87 -10.08
C GLN A 159 13.65 -9.33 -10.02
N GLN A 160 14.65 -9.67 -10.83
CA GLN A 160 15.42 -10.91 -10.67
C GLN A 160 16.00 -10.93 -9.25
N ILE A 161 15.66 -11.98 -8.49
CA ILE A 161 16.39 -12.41 -7.29
C ILE A 161 17.63 -13.16 -7.76
#